data_AF-I3D4F3-F1
#
_entry.id   AF-I3D4F3-F1
#
_cell.length_a   1.000
_cell.length_b   1.000
_cell.length_c   1.000
_cell.angle_alpha   90.00
_cell.angle_beta   90.00
_cell.angle_gamma   90.00
#
_symmetry.space_group_name_H-M   'P 1'
#
loop_
_entity.id
_entity.type
_entity.pdbx_description
1 polymer ?
#
loop_
_entity_poly.entity_id
_entity_poly.type
_entity_poly.pdbx_seq_one_letter_code
_entity_poly.pdbx_strand_id
1 'polypeptide(L)'
;MSPHQQWKEFADIDTLTCKQGHLLLQKLDGNPSCVLPFTYLKLVQRGYGNYDESIMNKHPEMMNTLMQNMVSNQNIMYHWHEMMQKNPRIMMDTMDHWVSQMKNNPELLKNILGPMTSDPQLREKMIDTMKNHPHMENYLKMNSKWMDSIHHQMMNPEMDQGMHQSTCSWCPDYHMYATQGNSMGYGSDRIMDMIHNMWINSEMSRDLNTIMLENPSHMAHMSEQMMEPMLNAIMDDEDLRQQMIDLMLEHQDFMNSIRHNNPETVH
;
A
#
# COMPACT_ATOMS: atom_id res chain seq x y z
N MET A 1 -7.58 28.92 29.06
CA MET A 1 -9.02 29.00 28.77
C MET A 1 -9.45 27.71 28.08
N SER A 2 -10.57 27.10 28.47
CA SER A 2 -11.06 25.88 27.79
C SER A 2 -11.64 26.23 26.40
N PRO A 3 -11.71 25.27 25.45
CA PRO A 3 -12.31 25.53 24.13
C PRO A 3 -13.74 26.05 24.21
N HIS A 4 -14.51 25.53 25.18
CA HIS A 4 -15.88 25.99 25.42
C HIS A 4 -15.95 27.42 25.97
N GLN A 5 -14.95 27.86 26.74
CA GLN A 5 -14.84 29.26 27.17
C GLN A 5 -14.45 30.16 25.99
N GLN A 6 -13.47 29.74 25.19
CA GLN A 6 -13.08 30.43 23.97
C GLN A 6 -14.25 30.57 22.99
N TRP A 7 -15.05 29.52 22.79
CA TRP A 7 -16.25 29.52 21.92
C TRP A 7 -17.35 30.48 22.35
N LYS A 8 -17.43 30.78 23.66
CA LYS A 8 -18.37 31.79 24.17
C LYS A 8 -17.90 33.21 23.90
N GLU A 9 -16.60 33.40 23.71
CA GLU A 9 -15.97 34.71 23.45
C GLU A 9 -15.76 34.96 21.94
N PHE A 10 -15.45 33.90 21.19
CA PHE A 10 -15.19 33.93 19.76
C PHE A 10 -16.18 33.00 19.06
N ALA A 11 -17.05 33.56 18.22
CA ALA A 11 -18.05 32.81 17.46
C ALA A 11 -17.46 32.01 16.28
N ASP A 12 -16.15 32.16 16.04
CA ASP A 12 -15.44 31.53 14.94
C ASP A 12 -14.61 30.34 15.42
N ILE A 13 -14.84 29.18 14.83
CA ILE A 13 -14.20 27.92 15.23
C ILE A 13 -12.71 27.92 14.92
N ASP A 14 -12.30 28.65 13.89
CA ASP A 14 -10.92 28.71 13.43
C ASP A 14 -10.03 29.50 14.40
N THR A 15 -10.65 30.26 15.31
CA THR A 15 -9.94 31.01 16.37
C THR A 15 -9.69 30.19 17.63
N LEU A 16 -10.31 29.01 17.75
CA LEU A 16 -10.19 28.17 18.93
C LEU A 16 -8.87 27.42 18.90
N THR A 17 -8.15 27.45 20.02
CA THR A 17 -6.90 26.70 20.16
C THR A 17 -6.97 25.70 21.31
N CYS A 18 -6.38 24.54 21.05
CA CYS A 18 -6.14 23.53 22.05
C CYS A 18 -4.77 23.71 22.71
N LYS A 19 -4.62 23.14 23.91
CA LYS A 19 -3.29 23.01 24.51
C LYS A 19 -2.39 22.17 23.59
N GLN A 20 -1.08 22.42 23.65
CA GLN A 20 -0.11 21.65 22.88
C GLN A 20 -0.34 20.14 23.04
N GLY A 21 -0.24 19.41 21.92
CA GLY A 21 -0.47 17.97 21.86
C GLY A 21 -1.95 17.54 21.87
N HIS A 22 -2.89 18.47 21.73
CA HIS A 22 -4.32 18.17 21.59
C HIS A 22 -4.88 18.74 20.29
N LEU A 23 -5.92 18.09 19.76
CA LEU A 23 -6.62 18.45 18.55
C LEU A 23 -8.01 19.00 18.89
N LEU A 24 -8.46 19.96 18.09
CA LEU A 24 -9.81 20.48 18.19
C LEU A 24 -10.77 19.53 17.46
N LEU A 25 -11.75 18.99 18.17
CA LEU A 25 -12.86 18.22 17.62
C LEU A 25 -14.14 19.04 17.74
N GLN A 26 -14.79 19.33 16.61
CA GLN A 26 -16.14 19.87 16.61
C GLN A 26 -17.14 18.73 16.82
N LYS A 27 -17.89 18.77 17.91
CA LYS A 27 -18.93 17.78 18.19
C LYS A 27 -20.14 17.99 17.27
N LEU A 28 -20.98 16.96 17.14
CA LEU A 28 -22.21 17.03 16.34
C LEU A 28 -23.22 18.08 16.84
N ASP A 29 -23.19 18.40 18.13
CA ASP A 29 -23.99 19.47 18.74
C ASP A 29 -23.39 20.88 18.52
N GLY A 30 -22.32 20.98 17.73
CA GLY A 30 -21.57 22.21 17.44
C GLY A 30 -20.54 22.58 18.51
N ASN A 31 -20.50 21.90 19.66
CA ASN A 31 -19.58 22.26 20.74
C ASN A 31 -18.15 21.80 20.45
N PRO A 32 -17.14 22.67 20.59
CA PRO A 32 -15.74 22.28 20.42
C PRO A 32 -15.23 21.49 21.64
N SER A 33 -14.30 20.56 21.42
CA SER A 33 -13.60 19.84 22.49
C SER A 33 -12.17 19.50 22.09
N CYS A 34 -11.23 19.65 23.03
CA CYS A 34 -9.86 19.20 22.81
C CYS A 34 -9.76 17.70 23.10
N VAL A 35 -9.21 16.96 22.15
CA VAL A 35 -9.02 15.51 22.22
C VAL A 35 -7.55 15.17 21.98
N LEU A 36 -7.14 13.98 22.39
CA LEU A 36 -5.80 13.50 22.09
C LEU A 36 -5.75 12.99 20.65
N PRO A 37 -4.63 13.14 19.92
CA PRO A 37 -4.48 12.66 18.55
C PRO A 37 -4.93 11.21 18.35
N PHE A 38 -4.50 10.31 19.22
CA PHE A 38 -4.83 8.88 19.14
C PHE A 38 -6.30 8.53 19.45
N THR A 39 -7.10 9.48 19.98
CA THR A 39 -8.54 9.28 20.21
C THR A 39 -9.42 9.96 19.18
N TYR A 40 -8.88 10.88 18.37
CA TYR A 40 -9.63 11.70 17.42
C TYR A 40 -10.47 10.83 16.47
N LEU A 41 -9.82 9.93 15.71
CA LEU A 41 -10.50 9.07 14.73
C LEU A 41 -11.56 8.16 15.38
N LYS A 42 -11.29 7.66 16.59
CA LYS A 42 -12.24 6.84 17.35
C LYS A 42 -13.49 7.62 17.74
N LEU A 43 -13.32 8.89 18.12
CA LEU A 43 -14.42 9.76 18.50
C LEU A 43 -15.28 10.13 17.29
N VAL A 44 -14.64 10.45 16.15
CA VAL A 44 -15.33 10.68 14.88
C VAL A 44 -16.13 9.44 14.45
N GLN A 45 -15.50 8.26 14.48
CA GLN A 45 -16.13 6.97 14.15
C GLN A 45 -17.37 6.72 15.02
N ARG A 46 -17.28 6.96 16.33
CA ARG A 46 -18.39 6.78 17.27
C ARG A 46 -19.47 7.89 17.19
N GLY A 47 -19.31 8.83 16.26
CA GLY A 47 -20.25 9.93 16.05
C GLY A 47 -20.19 11.01 17.13
N TYR A 48 -19.08 11.14 17.85
CA TYR A 48 -18.92 12.24 18.80
C TYR A 48 -18.66 13.59 18.12
N GLY A 49 -18.14 13.59 16.90
CA GLY A 49 -17.84 14.82 16.16
C GLY A 49 -17.65 14.61 14.66
N ASN A 50 -17.46 15.72 13.96
CA ASN A 50 -17.25 15.76 12.52
C ASN A 50 -15.79 15.46 12.18
N TYR A 51 -15.59 14.78 11.06
CA TYR A 51 -14.28 14.61 10.44
C TYR A 51 -13.82 15.94 9.85
N ASP A 52 -12.56 16.30 10.11
CA ASP A 52 -11.87 17.45 9.54
C ASP A 52 -10.60 16.95 8.85
N GLU A 53 -10.60 17.05 7.53
CA GLU A 53 -9.49 16.64 6.68
C GLU A 53 -8.22 17.45 6.95
N SER A 54 -8.36 18.72 7.32
CA SER A 54 -7.21 19.59 7.57
C SER A 54 -6.37 19.12 8.77
N ILE A 55 -7.00 18.40 9.72
CA ILE A 55 -6.30 17.77 10.83
C ILE A 55 -5.43 16.63 10.32
N MET A 56 -5.92 15.80 9.40
CA MET A 56 -5.13 14.70 8.85
C MET A 56 -3.93 15.21 8.04
N ASN A 57 -4.11 16.26 7.24
CA ASN A 57 -3.03 16.89 6.48
C ASN A 57 -1.91 17.44 7.36
N LYS A 58 -2.22 17.91 8.57
CA LYS A 58 -1.23 18.47 9.51
C LYS A 58 -0.57 17.41 10.40
N HIS A 59 -1.06 16.17 10.38
CA HIS A 59 -0.65 15.09 11.29
C HIS A 59 -0.43 13.77 10.51
N PRO A 60 0.67 13.66 9.74
CA PRO A 60 0.93 12.50 8.87
C PRO A 60 1.02 11.18 9.63
N GLU A 61 1.44 11.20 10.90
CA GLU A 61 1.45 10.01 11.78
C GLU A 61 0.04 9.45 12.03
N MET A 62 -0.96 10.33 12.14
CA MET A 62 -2.35 9.92 12.29
C MET A 62 -2.89 9.36 10.98
N MET A 63 -2.49 9.95 9.85
CA MET A 63 -2.85 9.44 8.53
C MET A 63 -2.29 8.04 8.31
N ASN A 64 -1.00 7.84 8.58
CA ASN A 64 -0.37 6.52 8.46
C ASN A 64 -1.07 5.49 9.36
N THR A 65 -1.42 5.87 10.60
CA THR A 65 -2.20 5.01 11.50
C THR A 65 -3.59 4.68 10.92
N LEU A 66 -4.27 5.64 10.32
CA LEU A 66 -5.55 5.40 9.65
C LEU A 66 -5.38 4.42 8.50
N MET A 67 -4.38 4.64 7.64
CA MET A 67 -4.06 3.79 6.49
C MET A 67 -3.74 2.36 6.90
N GLN A 68 -2.88 2.16 7.89
CA GLN A 68 -2.56 0.83 8.42
C GLN A 68 -3.81 0.08 8.92
N ASN A 69 -4.69 0.80 9.61
CA ASN A 69 -5.95 0.21 10.09
C ASN A 69 -6.93 -0.10 8.94
N MET A 70 -6.92 0.69 7.87
CA MET A 70 -7.74 0.44 6.70
C MET A 70 -7.25 -0.77 5.93
N VAL A 71 -5.96 -0.83 5.60
CA VAL A 71 -5.39 -1.91 4.79
C VAL A 71 -5.42 -3.26 5.52
N SER A 72 -5.32 -3.26 6.86
CA SER A 72 -5.43 -4.48 7.66
C SER A 72 -6.88 -4.98 7.84
N ASN A 73 -7.88 -4.21 7.41
CA ASN A 73 -9.28 -4.59 7.47
C ASN A 73 -9.77 -5.07 6.09
N GLN A 74 -9.90 -6.39 5.94
CA GLN A 74 -10.33 -7.01 4.69
C GLN A 74 -11.68 -6.51 4.16
N ASN A 75 -12.64 -6.19 5.03
CA ASN A 75 -13.94 -5.68 4.58
C ASN A 75 -13.82 -4.26 3.99
N ILE A 76 -13.01 -3.41 4.60
CA ILE A 76 -12.73 -2.06 4.08
C ILE A 76 -11.99 -2.18 2.75
N MET A 77 -10.96 -3.02 2.67
CA MET A 77 -10.20 -3.23 1.45
C MET A 77 -11.05 -3.79 0.32
N TYR A 78 -11.91 -4.77 0.61
CA TYR A 78 -12.85 -5.31 -0.36
C TYR A 78 -13.79 -4.23 -0.91
N HIS A 79 -14.38 -3.41 -0.04
CA HIS A 79 -15.26 -2.33 -0.48
C HIS A 79 -14.51 -1.27 -1.28
N TRP A 80 -13.30 -0.93 -0.85
CA TRP A 80 -12.44 -0.01 -1.57
C TRP A 80 -12.12 -0.53 -2.98
N HIS A 81 -11.76 -1.81 -3.12
CA HIS A 81 -11.51 -2.44 -4.40
C HIS A 81 -12.76 -2.45 -5.29
N GLU A 82 -13.93 -2.77 -4.73
CA GLU A 82 -15.21 -2.73 -5.43
C GLU A 82 -15.53 -1.31 -5.95
N MET A 83 -15.29 -0.28 -5.14
CA MET A 83 -15.44 1.12 -5.53
C MET A 83 -14.52 1.47 -6.70
N MET A 84 -13.24 1.08 -6.65
CA MET A 84 -12.28 1.35 -7.71
C MET A 84 -12.65 0.62 -9.02
N GLN A 85 -13.14 -0.61 -8.94
CA GLN A 85 -13.65 -1.35 -10.11
C GLN A 85 -14.86 -0.68 -10.75
N LYS A 86 -15.78 -0.14 -9.92
CA LYS A 86 -16.97 0.57 -10.40
C LYS A 86 -16.66 1.95 -10.98
N ASN A 87 -15.49 2.51 -10.69
CA ASN A 87 -15.07 3.81 -11.19
C ASN A 87 -13.74 3.71 -11.97
N PRO A 88 -13.79 3.28 -13.25
CA PRO A 88 -12.58 3.00 -14.02
C PRO A 88 -11.70 4.24 -14.22
N ARG A 89 -12.30 5.44 -14.22
CA ARG A 89 -11.53 6.69 -14.32
C ARG A 89 -10.63 6.90 -13.11
N ILE A 90 -11.16 6.71 -11.90
CA ILE A 90 -10.37 6.86 -10.68
C ILE A 90 -9.28 5.78 -10.63
N MET A 91 -9.59 4.55 -11.04
CA MET A 91 -8.58 3.50 -11.15
C MET A 91 -7.44 3.90 -12.10
N MET A 92 -7.76 4.40 -13.30
CA MET A 92 -6.77 4.87 -14.27
C MET A 92 -5.93 6.02 -13.71
N ASP A 93 -6.57 7.05 -13.16
CA ASP A 93 -5.88 8.21 -12.59
C ASP A 93 -4.95 7.80 -11.43
N THR A 94 -5.36 6.83 -10.59
CA THR A 94 -4.52 6.28 -9.53
C THR A 94 -3.32 5.50 -10.09
N MET A 95 -3.52 4.66 -11.11
CA MET A 95 -2.43 3.90 -11.73
C MET A 95 -1.42 4.81 -12.43
N ASP A 96 -1.89 5.81 -13.19
CA ASP A 96 -1.02 6.82 -13.82
C ASP A 96 -0.20 7.57 -12.78
N HIS A 97 -0.81 7.92 -11.65
CA HIS A 97 -0.12 8.54 -10.55
C HIS A 97 0.94 7.62 -9.94
N TRP A 98 0.61 6.35 -9.67
CA TRP A 98 1.54 5.37 -9.12
C TRP A 98 2.73 5.11 -10.06
N VAL A 99 2.48 4.95 -11.36
CA VAL A 99 3.52 4.83 -12.39
C VAL A 99 4.43 6.05 -12.36
N SER A 100 3.87 7.27 -12.34
CA SER A 100 4.66 8.49 -12.26
C SER A 100 5.51 8.56 -10.99
N GLN A 101 5.01 8.12 -9.84
CA GLN A 101 5.77 8.11 -8.58
C GLN A 101 6.92 7.10 -8.65
N MET A 102 6.67 5.87 -9.12
CA MET A 102 7.69 4.83 -9.25
C MET A 102 8.82 5.24 -10.20
N LYS A 103 8.50 5.93 -11.30
CA LYS A 103 9.54 6.43 -12.24
C LYS A 103 10.47 7.44 -11.58
N ASN A 104 9.95 8.24 -10.66
CA ASN A 104 10.72 9.25 -9.94
C ASN A 104 11.45 8.67 -8.71
N ASN A 105 10.94 7.57 -8.14
CA ASN A 105 11.51 6.93 -6.96
C ASN A 105 11.47 5.39 -7.10
N PRO A 106 12.58 4.77 -7.57
CA PRO A 106 12.68 3.32 -7.74
C PRO A 106 12.48 2.50 -6.46
N GLU A 107 12.65 3.09 -5.27
CA GLU A 107 12.37 2.40 -4.00
C GLU A 107 10.87 2.07 -3.85
N LEU A 108 9.98 2.88 -4.44
CA LEU A 108 8.54 2.58 -4.42
C LEU A 108 8.22 1.32 -5.22
N LEU A 109 8.94 1.08 -6.32
CA LEU A 109 8.80 -0.17 -7.08
C LEU A 109 9.21 -1.36 -6.21
N LYS A 110 10.29 -1.26 -5.44
CA LYS A 110 10.69 -2.31 -4.49
C LYS A 110 9.64 -2.54 -3.41
N ASN A 111 9.02 -1.48 -2.88
CA ASN A 111 7.96 -1.61 -1.87
C ASN A 111 6.73 -2.37 -2.41
N ILE A 112 6.42 -2.22 -3.69
CA ILE A 112 5.33 -2.94 -4.35
C ILE A 112 5.71 -4.40 -4.62
N LEU A 113 6.86 -4.61 -5.25
CA LEU A 113 7.27 -5.95 -5.69
C LEU A 113 7.66 -6.83 -4.51
N GLY A 114 8.25 -6.24 -3.47
CA GLY A 114 8.80 -6.92 -2.31
C GLY A 114 7.84 -7.91 -1.65
N PRO A 115 6.63 -7.50 -1.21
CA PRO A 115 5.61 -8.42 -0.69
C PRO A 115 5.25 -9.54 -1.67
N MET A 116 5.11 -9.21 -2.96
CA MET A 116 4.72 -10.17 -4.00
C MET A 116 5.83 -11.20 -4.26
N THR A 117 7.09 -10.81 -4.15
CA THR A 117 8.23 -11.72 -4.26
C THR A 117 8.54 -12.43 -2.94
N SER A 118 8.11 -11.90 -1.80
CA SER A 118 8.32 -12.50 -0.47
C SER A 118 7.43 -13.72 -0.23
N ASP A 119 6.14 -13.57 -0.50
CA ASP A 119 5.15 -14.61 -0.27
C ASP A 119 5.14 -15.63 -1.42
N PRO A 120 5.23 -16.95 -1.15
CA PRO A 120 5.28 -17.96 -2.21
C PRO A 120 4.07 -17.96 -3.14
N GLN A 121 2.85 -17.75 -2.61
CA GLN A 121 1.62 -17.80 -3.41
C GLN A 121 1.50 -16.54 -4.29
N LEU A 122 1.80 -15.36 -3.71
CA LEU A 122 1.84 -14.12 -4.49
C LEU A 122 2.96 -14.17 -5.54
N ARG A 123 4.11 -14.78 -5.23
CA ARG A 123 5.23 -14.93 -6.17
C ARG A 123 4.84 -15.77 -7.37
N GLU A 124 4.17 -16.90 -7.15
CA GLU A 124 3.65 -17.74 -8.24
C GLU A 124 2.65 -16.98 -9.10
N LYS A 125 1.70 -16.28 -8.49
CA LYS A 125 0.70 -15.48 -9.22
C LYS A 125 1.34 -14.33 -10.00
N MET A 126 2.36 -13.70 -9.44
CA MET A 126 3.15 -12.66 -10.11
C MET A 126 3.87 -13.23 -11.35
N ILE A 127 4.54 -14.38 -11.22
CA ILE A 127 5.22 -15.05 -12.34
C ILE A 127 4.23 -15.41 -13.45
N ASP A 128 3.06 -15.96 -13.09
CA ASP A 128 2.01 -16.29 -14.06
C ASP A 128 1.49 -15.04 -14.78
N THR A 129 1.24 -13.96 -14.03
CA THR A 129 0.81 -12.67 -14.59
C THR A 129 1.83 -12.14 -15.60
N MET A 130 3.12 -12.20 -15.28
CA MET A 130 4.20 -11.78 -16.19
C MET A 130 4.26 -12.61 -17.46
N LYS A 131 4.11 -13.94 -17.36
CA LYS A 131 4.15 -14.85 -18.51
C LYS A 131 2.98 -14.64 -19.45
N ASN A 132 1.81 -14.31 -18.90
CA ASN A 132 0.58 -14.12 -19.67
C ASN A 132 0.41 -12.68 -20.18
N HIS A 133 1.28 -11.75 -19.78
CA HIS A 133 1.19 -10.35 -20.20
C HIS A 133 1.94 -10.09 -21.51
N PRO A 134 1.27 -9.64 -22.60
CA PRO A 134 1.85 -9.60 -23.95
C PRO A 134 3.16 -8.79 -24.06
N HIS A 135 3.23 -7.62 -23.43
CA HIS A 135 4.43 -6.79 -23.47
C HIS A 135 5.58 -7.39 -22.67
N MET A 136 5.27 -7.98 -21.52
CA MET A 136 6.29 -8.57 -20.65
C MET A 136 6.81 -9.87 -21.26
N GLU A 137 5.93 -10.77 -21.70
CA GLU A 137 6.32 -12.05 -22.29
C GLU A 137 7.27 -11.85 -23.50
N ASN A 138 6.93 -10.93 -24.40
CA ASN A 138 7.78 -10.60 -25.54
C ASN A 138 9.12 -10.02 -25.09
N TYR A 139 9.09 -9.11 -24.11
CA TYR A 139 10.29 -8.49 -23.57
C TYR A 139 11.22 -9.52 -22.91
N LEU A 140 10.68 -10.45 -22.11
CA LEU A 140 11.42 -11.54 -21.47
C LEU A 140 12.13 -12.44 -22.50
N LYS A 141 11.43 -12.80 -23.59
CA LYS A 141 12.00 -13.63 -24.68
C LYS A 141 13.15 -12.94 -25.41
N MET A 142 13.16 -11.61 -25.46
CA MET A 142 14.19 -10.82 -26.14
C MET A 142 15.32 -10.39 -25.20
N ASN A 143 15.09 -10.40 -23.89
CA ASN A 143 16.08 -9.97 -22.90
C ASN A 143 17.13 -11.06 -22.68
N SER A 144 18.34 -10.84 -23.19
CA SER A 144 19.42 -11.84 -23.11
C SER A 144 19.82 -12.16 -21.67
N LYS A 145 19.90 -11.16 -20.78
CA LYS A 145 20.26 -11.39 -19.37
C LYS A 145 19.24 -12.30 -18.67
N TRP A 146 17.96 -12.08 -18.95
CA TRP A 146 16.88 -12.93 -18.46
C TRP A 146 16.99 -14.36 -18.97
N MET A 147 17.10 -14.53 -20.29
CA MET A 147 17.22 -15.84 -20.92
C MET A 147 18.45 -16.59 -20.41
N ASP A 148 19.58 -15.91 -20.31
CA ASP A 148 20.79 -16.46 -19.71
C ASP A 148 20.50 -16.92 -18.27
N SER A 149 19.93 -16.06 -17.42
CA SER A 149 19.67 -16.41 -16.03
C SER A 149 18.70 -17.60 -15.86
N ILE A 150 17.68 -17.78 -16.70
CA ILE A 150 16.79 -18.94 -16.57
C ILE A 150 17.40 -20.25 -17.11
N HIS A 151 18.36 -20.17 -18.03
CA HIS A 151 19.01 -21.33 -18.64
C HIS A 151 20.36 -21.71 -18.03
N HIS A 152 20.96 -20.87 -17.18
CA HIS A 152 22.18 -21.22 -16.45
C HIS A 152 21.91 -22.40 -15.50
N GLN A 153 22.61 -23.52 -15.72
CA GLN A 153 22.65 -24.64 -14.80
C GLN A 153 23.14 -24.16 -13.44
N MET A 154 22.40 -24.49 -12.37
CA MET A 154 22.87 -24.30 -11.00
C MET A 154 24.11 -25.16 -10.78
N MET A 155 25.29 -24.56 -10.90
CA MET A 155 26.55 -25.21 -10.50
C MET A 155 26.57 -25.26 -8.97
N ASN A 156 26.26 -26.45 -8.43
CA ASN A 156 26.28 -26.85 -7.01
C ASN A 156 25.35 -26.10 -6.04
N PRO A 157 24.31 -26.77 -5.50
CA PRO A 157 23.78 -26.41 -4.20
C PRO A 157 24.79 -26.92 -3.17
N GLU A 158 25.77 -26.09 -2.82
CA GLU A 158 26.59 -26.37 -1.65
C GLU A 158 25.65 -26.53 -0.46
N MET A 159 25.77 -27.67 0.23
CA MET A 159 24.99 -28.03 1.39
C MET A 159 25.15 -26.97 2.48
N ASP A 160 24.30 -25.94 2.47
CA ASP A 160 24.17 -25.04 3.60
C ASP A 160 22.72 -25.06 4.09
N GLN A 161 22.54 -25.82 5.17
CA GLN A 161 21.78 -25.44 6.37
C GLN A 161 20.41 -24.82 6.11
N GLY A 162 19.32 -25.57 6.25
CA GLY A 162 18.78 -25.77 7.59
C GLY A 162 17.81 -24.66 7.95
N MET A 163 16.50 -24.94 7.89
CA MET A 163 15.44 -24.10 8.46
C MET A 163 15.60 -22.59 8.14
N HIS A 164 15.60 -22.21 6.86
CA HIS A 164 15.44 -20.80 6.53
C HIS A 164 14.01 -20.39 6.86
N GLN A 165 13.88 -19.78 8.04
CA GLN A 165 12.84 -18.80 8.29
C GLN A 165 12.75 -17.91 7.05
N SER A 166 11.52 -17.70 6.59
CA SER A 166 11.05 -17.02 5.40
C SER A 166 11.46 -15.55 5.29
N THR A 167 12.68 -15.18 5.70
CA THR A 167 13.23 -13.83 5.60
C THR A 167 13.37 -13.48 4.12
N CYS A 168 12.50 -12.61 3.63
CA CYS A 168 12.61 -12.12 2.27
C CYS A 168 13.84 -11.21 2.18
N SER A 169 14.77 -11.57 1.29
CA SER A 169 15.93 -10.76 0.96
C SER A 169 15.57 -9.40 0.33
N TRP A 170 14.37 -9.23 -0.22
CA TRP A 170 13.88 -7.96 -0.79
C TRP A 170 13.33 -7.00 0.25
N CYS A 171 12.82 -7.50 1.37
CA CYS A 171 12.12 -6.70 2.37
C CYS A 171 12.44 -7.22 3.78
N PRO A 172 13.59 -6.82 4.35
CA PRO A 172 13.97 -7.22 5.71
C PRO A 172 12.89 -6.82 6.74
N ASP A 173 12.16 -5.72 6.48
CA ASP A 173 11.12 -5.21 7.37
C ASP A 173 9.73 -5.82 7.13
N TYR A 174 9.54 -6.65 6.09
CA TYR A 174 8.24 -7.26 5.77
C TYR A 174 7.65 -8.01 6.96
N HIS A 175 8.48 -8.79 7.67
CA HIS A 175 8.04 -9.54 8.85
C HIS A 175 7.72 -8.66 10.05
N MET A 176 8.42 -7.53 10.21
CA MET A 176 8.12 -6.57 11.28
C MET A 176 6.74 -5.98 11.11
N TYR A 177 6.30 -5.74 9.88
CA TYR A 177 5.01 -5.13 9.61
C TYR A 177 3.86 -6.14 9.46
N ALA A 178 4.13 -7.36 8.98
CA ALA A 178 3.12 -8.41 8.86
C ALA A 178 2.52 -8.87 10.22
N THR A 179 3.24 -8.67 11.31
CA THR A 179 2.85 -9.13 12.66
C THR A 179 2.19 -8.06 13.55
N GLN A 180 2.09 -6.81 13.10
CA GLN A 180 1.59 -5.70 13.92
C GLN A 180 0.11 -5.34 13.65
N GLY A 181 -0.74 -6.36 13.46
CA GLY A 181 -2.18 -6.18 13.29
C GLY A 181 -2.95 -6.13 14.61
N ASN A 182 -2.76 -5.11 15.46
CA ASN A 182 -3.75 -4.81 16.50
C ASN A 182 -4.95 -4.14 15.83
N SER A 183 -5.78 -4.96 15.19
CA SER A 183 -7.03 -4.54 14.56
C SER A 183 -7.92 -3.84 15.58
N MET A 184 -8.02 -2.52 15.48
CA MET A 184 -9.14 -1.82 16.08
C MET A 184 -10.33 -2.01 15.16
N GLY A 185 -11.44 -2.52 15.68
CA GLY A 185 -12.65 -2.78 14.90
C GLY A 185 -13.22 -1.50 14.29
N TYR A 186 -12.83 -1.21 13.05
CA TYR A 186 -13.38 -0.14 12.22
C TYR A 186 -14.42 -0.73 11.27
N GLY A 187 -15.65 -0.92 11.77
CA GLY A 187 -16.77 -1.48 10.99
C GLY A 187 -17.96 -0.54 10.89
N SER A 188 -17.74 0.78 10.84
CA SER A 188 -18.83 1.78 10.82
C SER A 188 -18.88 2.47 9.45
N ASP A 189 -20.10 2.62 8.91
CA ASP A 189 -20.41 3.37 7.68
C ASP A 189 -19.73 4.75 7.64
N ARG A 190 -19.55 5.41 8.80
CA ARG A 190 -18.88 6.71 8.89
C ARG A 190 -17.43 6.68 8.44
N ILE A 191 -16.70 5.61 8.74
CA ILE A 191 -15.32 5.47 8.27
C ILE A 191 -15.32 5.23 6.77
N MET A 192 -16.27 4.47 6.25
CA MET A 192 -16.40 4.27 4.81
C MET A 192 -16.70 5.58 4.08
N ASP A 193 -17.59 6.42 4.62
CA ASP A 193 -17.87 7.75 4.08
C ASP A 193 -16.64 8.66 4.11
N MET A 194 -15.86 8.62 5.20
CA MET A 194 -14.59 9.34 5.29
C MET A 194 -13.62 8.86 4.20
N ILE A 195 -13.47 7.55 4.03
CA ILE A 195 -12.60 6.93 3.03
C ILE A 195 -13.02 7.33 1.62
N HIS A 196 -14.31 7.25 1.31
CA HIS A 196 -14.82 7.69 0.01
C HIS A 196 -14.49 9.15 -0.27
N ASN A 197 -14.70 10.04 0.70
CA ASN A 197 -14.37 11.44 0.53
C ASN A 197 -12.88 11.66 0.31
N MET A 198 -12.04 11.03 1.13
CA MET A 198 -10.58 11.12 1.04
C MET A 198 -10.01 10.61 -0.29
N TRP A 199 -10.61 9.57 -0.87
CA TRP A 199 -10.07 8.93 -2.07
C TRP A 199 -10.64 9.49 -3.37
N ILE A 200 -11.93 9.87 -3.39
CA ILE A 200 -12.60 10.29 -4.62
C ILE A 200 -12.60 11.82 -4.76
N ASN A 201 -12.80 12.53 -3.64
CA ASN A 201 -13.23 13.93 -3.68
C ASN A 201 -12.21 14.91 -3.10
N SER A 202 -11.08 14.42 -2.60
CA SER A 202 -10.15 15.24 -1.83
C SER A 202 -8.79 15.41 -2.49
N GLU A 203 -8.19 16.58 -2.24
CA GLU A 203 -6.83 16.89 -2.70
C GLU A 203 -5.80 15.95 -2.05
N MET A 204 -6.15 15.36 -0.91
CA MET A 204 -5.35 14.39 -0.16
C MET A 204 -5.29 13.01 -0.84
N SER A 205 -6.12 12.73 -1.85
CA SER A 205 -6.07 11.48 -2.62
C SER A 205 -4.67 11.14 -3.15
N ARG A 206 -3.90 12.14 -3.57
CA ARG A 206 -2.50 11.97 -4.03
C ARG A 206 -1.54 11.64 -2.88
N ASP A 207 -1.68 12.33 -1.76
CA ASP A 207 -0.84 12.10 -0.59
C ASP A 207 -1.13 10.71 -0.01
N LEU A 208 -2.40 10.29 0.01
CA LEU A 208 -2.81 8.94 0.38
C LEU A 208 -2.19 7.88 -0.52
N ASN A 209 -2.30 8.07 -1.84
CA ASN A 209 -1.69 7.17 -2.80
C ASN A 209 -0.17 7.04 -2.58
N THR A 210 0.50 8.14 -2.23
CA THR A 210 1.93 8.14 -1.92
C THR A 210 2.22 7.35 -0.63
N ILE A 211 1.48 7.62 0.45
CA ILE A 211 1.61 6.91 1.74
C ILE A 211 1.37 5.40 1.58
N MET A 212 0.49 5.00 0.66
CA MET A 212 0.29 3.58 0.34
C MET A 212 1.55 2.95 -0.25
N LEU A 213 2.17 3.60 -1.23
CA LEU A 213 3.36 3.09 -1.91
C LEU A 213 4.60 3.09 -1.02
N GLU A 214 4.70 4.02 -0.08
CA GLU A 214 5.84 4.16 0.83
C GLU A 214 5.96 3.01 1.84
N ASN A 215 4.87 2.30 2.14
CA ASN A 215 4.87 1.24 3.13
C ASN A 215 4.63 -0.15 2.51
N PRO A 216 5.63 -1.04 2.49
CA PRO A 216 5.48 -2.41 1.98
C PRO A 216 4.35 -3.20 2.65
N SER A 217 4.00 -2.90 3.91
CA SER A 217 2.91 -3.59 4.60
C SER A 217 1.54 -3.26 4.03
N HIS A 218 1.35 -2.02 3.56
CA HIS A 218 0.15 -1.63 2.84
C HIS A 218 0.04 -2.46 1.55
N MET A 219 1.14 -2.56 0.81
CA MET A 219 1.21 -3.33 -0.44
C MET A 219 0.95 -4.82 -0.22
N ALA A 220 1.44 -5.39 0.88
CA ALA A 220 1.20 -6.79 1.24
C ALA A 220 -0.30 -7.11 1.43
N HIS A 221 -1.07 -6.20 2.02
CA HIS A 221 -2.50 -6.40 2.21
C HIS A 221 -3.30 -6.08 0.93
N MET A 222 -2.80 -5.17 0.10
CA MET A 222 -3.44 -4.80 -1.15
C MET A 222 -3.18 -5.78 -2.28
N SER A 223 -2.06 -6.51 -2.27
CA SER A 223 -1.62 -7.38 -3.36
C SER A 223 -2.63 -8.48 -3.70
N GLU A 224 -3.42 -8.97 -2.76
CA GLU A 224 -4.46 -9.96 -3.07
C GLU A 224 -5.48 -9.44 -4.11
N GLN A 225 -5.84 -8.17 -4.02
CA GLN A 225 -6.90 -7.55 -4.82
C GLN A 225 -6.36 -6.63 -5.93
N MET A 226 -5.17 -6.05 -5.75
CA MET A 226 -4.62 -5.02 -6.64
C MET A 226 -3.37 -5.44 -7.41
N MET A 227 -2.82 -6.62 -7.14
CA MET A 227 -1.58 -7.05 -7.81
C MET A 227 -1.70 -7.03 -9.33
N GLU A 228 -2.76 -7.58 -9.90
CA GLU A 228 -2.91 -7.67 -11.35
C GLU A 228 -2.94 -6.29 -12.04
N PRO A 229 -3.82 -5.34 -11.65
CA PRO A 229 -3.81 -4.01 -12.28
C PRO A 229 -2.49 -3.26 -12.04
N MET A 230 -1.85 -3.43 -10.86
CA MET A 230 -0.55 -2.82 -10.58
C MET A 230 0.56 -3.38 -11.47
N LEU A 231 0.66 -4.71 -11.57
CA LEU A 231 1.65 -5.37 -12.41
C LEU A 231 1.42 -5.00 -13.87
N ASN A 232 0.18 -4.99 -14.36
CA ASN A 232 -0.11 -4.58 -15.74
C ASN A 232 0.39 -3.15 -16.00
N ALA A 233 0.08 -2.19 -15.12
CA ALA A 233 0.56 -0.82 -15.26
C ALA A 233 2.10 -0.70 -15.27
N ILE A 234 2.79 -1.45 -14.40
CA ILE A 234 4.26 -1.52 -14.36
C ILE A 234 4.82 -2.13 -15.65
N MET A 235 4.21 -3.21 -16.14
CA MET A 235 4.67 -3.96 -17.30
C MET A 235 4.34 -3.26 -18.61
N ASP A 236 3.34 -2.38 -18.66
CA ASP A 236 3.01 -1.56 -19.83
C ASP A 236 4.00 -0.40 -20.00
N ASP A 237 4.48 0.21 -18.91
CA ASP A 237 5.52 1.25 -18.95
C ASP A 237 6.91 0.65 -19.22
N GLU A 238 7.63 1.17 -20.23
CA GLU A 238 8.92 0.61 -20.65
C GLU A 238 10.03 0.78 -19.60
N ASP A 239 10.08 1.93 -18.93
CA ASP A 239 11.11 2.23 -17.94
C ASP A 239 10.91 1.38 -16.68
N LEU A 240 9.66 1.26 -16.23
CA LEU A 240 9.32 0.45 -15.07
C LEU A 240 9.43 -1.05 -15.34
N ARG A 241 9.04 -1.51 -16.54
CA ARG A 241 9.24 -2.90 -16.96
C ARG A 241 10.72 -3.28 -16.93
N GLN A 242 11.60 -2.42 -17.44
CA GLN A 242 13.04 -2.63 -17.38
C GLN A 242 13.54 -2.70 -15.94
N GLN A 243 13.16 -1.73 -15.09
CA GLN A 243 13.55 -1.71 -13.67
C GLN A 243 13.08 -2.95 -12.91
N MET A 244 11.84 -3.39 -13.16
CA MET A 244 11.28 -4.61 -12.58
C MET A 244 12.14 -5.84 -12.92
N ILE A 245 12.57 -5.97 -14.18
CA ILE A 245 13.44 -7.08 -14.60
C ILE A 245 14.83 -7.00 -13.98
N ASP A 246 15.44 -5.82 -13.93
CA ASP A 246 16.74 -5.65 -13.31
C ASP A 246 16.70 -6.02 -11.83
N LEU A 247 15.66 -5.59 -11.09
CA LEU A 247 15.43 -5.99 -9.70
C LEU A 247 15.32 -7.52 -9.58
N MET A 248 14.50 -8.17 -10.41
CA MET A 248 14.35 -9.63 -10.35
C MET A 248 15.65 -10.38 -10.58
N LEU A 249 16.47 -9.91 -11.53
CA LEU A 249 17.75 -10.52 -11.84
C LEU A 249 18.76 -10.40 -10.70
N GLU A 250 18.68 -9.36 -9.88
CA GLU A 250 19.51 -9.19 -8.67
C GLU A 250 19.15 -10.21 -7.57
N HIS A 251 17.95 -10.78 -7.60
CA HIS A 251 17.44 -11.62 -6.53
C HIS A 251 17.31 -13.09 -6.90
N GLN A 252 18.33 -13.86 -6.54
CA GLN A 252 18.45 -15.28 -6.90
C GLN A 252 17.27 -16.15 -6.43
N ASP A 253 16.71 -15.90 -5.24
CA ASP A 253 15.56 -16.68 -4.72
C ASP A 253 14.34 -16.62 -5.65
N PHE A 254 14.09 -15.44 -6.22
CA PHE A 254 13.02 -15.25 -7.19
C PHE A 254 13.34 -16.01 -8.50
N MET A 255 14.54 -15.84 -9.03
CA MET A 255 14.97 -16.54 -10.24
C MET A 255 14.94 -18.06 -10.10
N ASN A 256 15.28 -18.58 -8.92
CA ASN A 256 15.21 -20.00 -8.61
C ASN A 256 13.77 -20.52 -8.65
N SER A 257 12.80 -19.71 -8.18
CA SER A 257 11.38 -20.04 -8.24
C SER A 257 10.88 -20.21 -9.69
N ILE A 258 11.47 -19.48 -10.65
CA ILE A 258 11.14 -19.62 -12.08
C ILE A 258 11.77 -20.88 -12.67
N ARG A 259 13.02 -21.19 -12.30
CA ARG A 259 13.75 -22.37 -12.79
C ARG A 259 13.10 -23.69 -12.38
N HIS A 260 12.64 -23.79 -11.12
CA HIS A 260 12.03 -25.02 -10.58
C HIS A 260 10.61 -25.30 -11.09
N ASN A 261 9.92 -24.27 -11.61
CA ASN A 261 8.60 -24.42 -12.21
C ASN A 261 8.65 -24.82 -13.70
N ASN A 262 9.82 -25.21 -14.22
CA ASN A 262 9.97 -25.66 -15.60
C ASN A 262 10.11 -27.21 -15.64
N PRO A 263 9.02 -27.96 -15.89
CA PRO A 263 9.05 -29.43 -15.87
C PRO A 263 9.85 -30.06 -17.02
N GLU A 264 10.39 -29.28 -17.96
CA GLU A 264 11.07 -29.80 -19.15
C GLU A 264 12.54 -30.19 -18.94
N THR A 265 13.12 -30.05 -17.75
CA THR A 265 14.52 -30.45 -17.48
C THR A 265 14.66 -31.88 -16.94
N VAL A 266 13.76 -32.80 -17.29
CA VAL A 266 13.95 -34.24 -17.08
C VAL A 266 14.03 -34.94 -18.44
N HIS A 267 15.16 -34.76 -19.13
CA HIS A 267 15.58 -35.62 -20.24
C HIS A 267 17.08 -35.87 -20.18
#